data_AF-A0A7M4ETP2-F1
#
_entry.id   AF-A0A7M4ETP2-F1
#
_cell.length_a   1.000
_cell.length_b   1.000
_cell.length_c   1.000
_cell.angle_alpha   90.00
_cell.angle_beta   90.00
_cell.angle_gamma   90.00
#
_symmetry.space_group_name_H-M   'P 1'
#
loop_
_entity.id
_entity.type
_entity.pdbx_description
1 polymer ?
#
loop_
_entity_poly.entity_id
_entity_poly.type
_entity_poly.pdbx_seq_one_letter_code
_entity_poly.pdbx_strand_id
1 'polypeptide(L)'
;EEFYTRARLVYLHVCELFSFNLAVTKGKDVEISMVKHLRMGLEDKYDIVEKWLLKDLEMIDGKEADTDNPYFDMHFEKVYKLEAYSCASKYAFARTLNKLNEMYLKQDLKIVNFDIAYINDNCFWSSNNGDCLVLTRICFYASNLLCLSLCPMP
;
A
#
# COMPACT_ATOMS: atom_id res chain seq x y z
N GLU A 1 16.61 -18.51 7.14
CA GLU A 1 16.75 -17.04 7.23
C GLU A 1 15.50 -16.36 6.64
N GLU A 2 14.30 -16.79 7.03
CA GLU A 2 13.43 -16.12 8.02
C GLU A 2 13.10 -14.64 7.75
N PHE A 3 12.46 -14.40 6.61
CA PHE A 3 11.52 -13.29 6.39
C PHE A 3 10.27 -13.50 7.27
N TYR A 4 10.40 -13.29 8.57
CA TYR A 4 9.26 -13.37 9.49
C TYR A 4 9.06 -12.03 10.19
N THR A 5 8.28 -11.16 9.55
CA THR A 5 7.25 -10.32 10.18
C THR A 5 6.35 -9.80 9.06
N ARG A 6 5.17 -10.41 8.95
CA ARG A 6 4.08 -10.10 8.01
C ARG A 6 3.82 -8.60 7.94
N ALA A 7 4.28 -7.98 6.87
CA ALA A 7 3.77 -6.69 6.48
C ALA A 7 2.54 -6.87 5.59
N ARG A 8 1.56 -6.02 5.84
CA ARG A 8 0.25 -6.02 5.20
C ARG A 8 0.47 -5.61 3.75
N LEU A 9 0.52 -6.59 2.85
CA LEU A 9 0.52 -6.38 1.41
C LEU A 9 -0.74 -5.60 1.05
N VAL A 10 -0.60 -4.31 0.76
CA VAL A 10 -1.64 -3.55 0.09
C VAL A 10 -1.39 -3.72 -1.38
N TYR A 11 -2.18 -4.60 -1.99
CA TYR A 11 -2.28 -4.67 -3.45
C TYR A 11 -2.82 -3.32 -3.95
N LEU A 12 -1.91 -2.41 -4.27
CA LEU A 12 -2.22 -1.24 -5.06
C LEU A 12 -1.83 -1.59 -6.50
N HIS A 13 -2.81 -2.02 -7.29
CA HIS A 13 -2.61 -2.45 -8.67
C HIS A 13 -2.43 -1.20 -9.55
N VAL A 14 -1.25 -0.58 -9.52
CA VAL A 14 -0.95 0.72 -10.16
C VAL A 14 -1.34 0.69 -11.66
N CYS A 15 -1.10 -0.45 -12.30
CA CYS A 15 -1.58 -0.91 -13.62
C CYS A 15 -1.43 -2.46 -13.64
N GLU A 16 -1.85 -3.17 -14.70
CA GLU A 16 -1.67 -4.64 -14.85
C GLU A 16 -0.23 -5.17 -14.60
N LEU A 17 0.78 -4.30 -14.59
CA LEU A 17 2.19 -4.65 -14.49
C LEU A 17 2.89 -4.21 -13.19
N PHE A 18 2.25 -3.47 -12.26
CA PHE A 18 2.96 -2.94 -11.08
C PHE A 18 2.17 -3.01 -9.76
N SER A 19 2.84 -3.40 -8.67
CA SER A 19 2.28 -3.43 -7.31
C SER A 19 3.20 -2.75 -6.29
N PHE A 20 2.60 -2.18 -5.24
CA PHE A 20 3.35 -1.75 -4.06
C PHE A 20 3.39 -2.83 -2.99
N ASN A 21 4.58 -3.07 -2.43
CA ASN A 21 4.83 -3.94 -1.30
C ASN A 21 5.30 -3.10 -0.12
N LEU A 22 4.64 -3.27 1.02
CA LEU A 22 5.06 -2.66 2.28
C LEU A 22 5.68 -3.78 3.11
N ALA A 23 6.87 -3.55 3.69
CA ALA A 23 7.61 -4.52 4.51
C ALA A 23 8.07 -3.87 5.82
N VAL A 24 8.04 -4.59 6.94
CA VAL A 24 8.62 -4.11 8.21
C VAL A 24 9.89 -4.92 8.48
N THR A 25 11.01 -4.23 8.62
CA THR A 25 12.32 -4.87 8.84
C THR A 25 12.50 -5.26 10.31
N LYS A 26 13.53 -6.07 10.60
CA LYS A 26 13.92 -6.41 11.99
C LYS A 26 14.25 -5.16 12.83
N GLY A 27 14.70 -4.08 12.17
CA GLY A 27 14.97 -2.78 12.78
C GLY A 27 13.71 -1.95 13.07
N LYS A 28 12.51 -2.47 12.76
CA LYS A 28 11.22 -1.75 12.78
C LYS A 28 11.12 -0.61 11.76
N ASP A 29 12.03 -0.54 10.80
CA ASP A 29 11.87 0.34 9.65
C ASP A 29 10.78 -0.21 8.74
N VAL A 30 9.98 0.68 8.16
CA VAL A 30 8.97 0.32 7.16
C VAL A 30 9.51 0.64 5.78
N GLU A 31 9.61 -0.37 4.93
CA GLU A 31 10.07 -0.30 3.56
C GLU A 31 8.88 -0.31 2.60
N ILE A 32 8.96 0.51 1.56
CA ILE A 32 8.01 0.61 0.46
C ILE A 32 8.74 0.18 -0.80
N SER A 33 8.30 -0.89 -1.46
CA SER A 33 8.90 -1.40 -2.69
C SER A 33 7.88 -1.40 -3.82
N MET A 34 8.23 -0.85 -4.98
CA MET A 34 7.44 -0.95 -6.21
C MET A 34 7.93 -2.15 -7.02
N VAL A 35 7.05 -3.11 -7.26
CA VAL A 35 7.36 -4.37 -7.96
C VAL A 35 6.67 -4.38 -9.30
N LYS A 36 7.45 -4.66 -10.35
CA LYS A 36 6.97 -4.93 -11.69
C LYS A 36 6.73 -6.42 -11.87
N HIS A 37 5.54 -6.75 -12.35
CA HIS A 37 5.12 -8.08 -12.73
C HIS A 37 5.38 -8.25 -14.23
N LEU A 38 6.16 -9.27 -14.59
CA LEU A 38 6.44 -9.61 -15.97
C LEU A 38 6.03 -11.06 -16.21
N ARG A 39 5.01 -11.25 -17.03
CA ARG A 39 4.61 -12.58 -17.48
C ARG A 39 5.36 -12.95 -18.77
N MET A 40 6.22 -13.96 -18.70
CA MET A 40 6.95 -14.51 -19.84
C MET A 40 6.48 -15.94 -20.11
N GLY A 41 5.45 -16.08 -20.95
CA GLY A 41 4.87 -17.39 -21.26
C GLY A 41 4.12 -18.01 -20.07
N LEU A 42 4.66 -19.11 -19.52
CA LEU A 42 4.12 -19.79 -18.34
C LEU A 42 4.80 -19.35 -17.03
N GLU A 43 5.84 -18.53 -17.09
CA GLU A 43 6.56 -18.05 -15.92
C GLU A 43 6.17 -16.61 -15.57
N ASP A 44 5.91 -16.39 -14.28
CA ASP A 44 5.73 -15.06 -13.71
C ASP A 44 7.04 -14.62 -13.04
N LYS A 45 7.58 -13.49 -13.49
CA LYS A 45 8.77 -12.85 -12.92
C LYS A 45 8.38 -11.56 -12.21
N TYR A 46 9.03 -11.32 -11.07
CA TYR A 46 8.81 -10.14 -10.23
C TYR A 46 10.14 -9.39 -10.08
N ASP A 47 10.18 -8.14 -10.53
CA ASP A 47 11.37 -7.29 -10.45
C ASP A 47 11.06 -6.05 -9.60
N ILE A 48 11.85 -5.79 -8.56
CA ILE A 48 11.74 -4.55 -7.77
C ILE A 48 12.32 -3.42 -8.61
N VAL A 49 11.50 -2.40 -8.89
CA VAL A 49 11.88 -1.25 -9.72
C VAL A 49 12.37 -0.10 -8.87
N GLU A 50 11.70 0.15 -7.76
CA GLU A 50 12.03 1.23 -6.84
C GLU A 50 11.81 0.76 -5.41
N LYS A 51 12.55 1.34 -4.48
CA LYS A 51 12.51 0.99 -3.07
C LYS A 51 12.81 2.22 -2.22
N TRP A 52 11.94 2.48 -1.25
CA TRP A 52 12.01 3.61 -0.34
C TRP A 52 11.81 3.17 1.09
N LEU A 53 12.17 4.02 2.05
CA LEU A 53 11.77 3.86 3.43
C LEU A 53 10.64 4.84 3.74
N LEU A 54 9.62 4.39 4.46
CA LEU A 54 8.49 5.23 4.87
C LEU A 54 8.94 6.45 5.69
N LYS A 55 10.08 6.34 6.39
CA LYS A 55 10.64 7.46 7.16
C LYS A 55 11.11 8.63 6.28
N ASP A 56 11.41 8.35 5.01
CA ASP A 56 11.84 9.35 4.04
C ASP A 56 10.64 9.96 3.29
N LEU A 57 9.42 9.43 3.50
CA LEU A 57 8.19 9.97 2.91
C LEU A 57 7.74 11.20 3.71
N GLU A 58 7.83 12.36 3.10
CA GLU A 58 7.43 13.63 3.72
C GLU A 58 5.92 13.87 3.60
N MET A 59 5.35 13.52 2.44
CA MET A 59 3.95 13.80 2.13
C MET A 59 3.38 12.83 1.09
N ILE A 60 2.08 12.56 1.21
CA ILE A 60 1.27 11.95 0.16
C ILE A 60 0.15 12.93 -0.23
N ASP A 61 0.04 13.22 -1.52
CA ASP A 61 -0.92 14.16 -2.09
C ASP A 61 -1.92 13.40 -2.97
N GLY A 62 -3.19 13.36 -2.54
CA GLY A 62 -4.28 12.68 -3.24
C GLY A 62 -4.83 13.42 -4.47
N LYS A 63 -4.20 14.55 -4.83
CA LYS A 63 -4.54 15.48 -5.92
C LYS A 63 -5.87 16.18 -5.75
N GLU A 64 -6.94 15.45 -5.97
CA GLU A 64 -8.31 15.96 -5.90
C GLU A 64 -9.11 15.04 -4.98
N ALA A 65 -9.51 15.57 -3.82
CA ALA A 65 -10.30 14.83 -2.84
C ALA A 65 -11.75 14.64 -3.29
N ASP A 66 -12.29 15.62 -4.01
CA ASP A 66 -13.70 15.68 -4.43
C ASP A 66 -13.98 14.98 -5.77
N THR A 67 -12.92 14.54 -6.47
CA THR A 67 -13.01 13.86 -7.76
C THR A 67 -12.67 12.38 -7.59
N ASP A 68 -13.50 11.50 -8.15
CA ASP A 68 -13.21 10.06 -8.22
C ASP A 68 -12.08 9.78 -9.22
N ASN A 69 -10.84 9.91 -8.76
CA ASN A 69 -9.64 9.72 -9.57
C ASN A 69 -8.58 8.88 -8.81
N PRO A 70 -7.84 8.01 -9.52
CA PRO A 70 -6.83 7.15 -8.91
C PRO A 70 -5.45 7.80 -8.73
N TYR A 71 -5.25 9.06 -9.13
CA TYR A 71 -3.93 9.69 -9.13
C TYR A 71 -3.52 10.21 -7.75
N PHE A 72 -2.24 10.08 -7.45
CA PHE A 72 -1.63 10.63 -6.23
C PHE A 72 -0.13 10.84 -6.41
N ASP A 73 0.45 11.72 -5.61
CA ASP A 73 1.89 11.94 -5.58
C ASP A 73 2.48 11.49 -4.24
N MET A 74 3.64 10.84 -4.29
CA MET A 74 4.48 10.57 -3.13
C MET A 74 5.68 11.50 -3.14
N HIS A 75 5.85 12.25 -2.05
CA HIS A 75 6.91 13.22 -1.88
C HIS A 75 7.99 12.65 -0.98
N PHE A 76 9.08 12.20 -1.61
CA PHE A 76 10.37 11.94 -0.96
C PHE A 76 11.32 13.10 -1.31
N GLU A 77 12.63 12.85 -1.43
CA GLU A 77 13.57 13.80 -2.06
C GLU A 77 13.11 14.22 -3.47
N LYS A 78 12.46 13.28 -4.18
CA LYS A 78 11.80 13.52 -5.47
C LYS A 78 10.31 13.27 -5.34
N VAL A 79 9.53 13.99 -6.14
CA VAL A 79 8.09 13.75 -6.31
C VAL A 79 7.86 12.64 -7.32
N TYR A 80 7.18 11.58 -6.89
CA TYR A 80 6.74 10.47 -7.72
C TYR A 80 5.24 10.60 -7.98
N LYS A 81 4.87 10.80 -9.25
CA LYS A 81 3.48 10.86 -9.69
C LYS A 81 3.00 9.46 -10.03
N LEU A 82 1.96 9.00 -9.37
CA LEU A 82 1.50 7.63 -9.39
C LEU A 82 0.01 7.57 -9.72
N GLU A 83 -0.38 6.46 -10.33
CA GLU A 83 -1.77 6.12 -10.61
C GLU A 83 -2.08 4.83 -9.86
N ALA A 84 -3.08 4.83 -8.98
CA ALA A 84 -3.57 3.61 -8.38
C ALA A 84 -4.45 2.82 -9.36
N TYR A 85 -4.77 1.58 -9.03
CA TYR A 85 -5.77 0.81 -9.80
C TYR A 85 -7.13 1.50 -9.90
N SER A 86 -7.49 2.13 -8.79
CA SER A 86 -8.79 2.69 -8.52
C SER A 86 -8.65 3.72 -7.41
N CYS A 87 -9.62 4.61 -7.29
CA CYS A 87 -9.71 5.53 -6.18
C CYS A 87 -9.77 4.79 -4.83
N ALA A 88 -10.52 3.69 -4.74
CA ALA A 88 -10.58 2.87 -3.53
C ALA A 88 -9.19 2.33 -3.13
N SER A 89 -8.39 1.89 -4.11
CA SER A 89 -7.02 1.45 -3.90
C SER A 89 -6.15 2.61 -3.39
N LYS A 90 -6.22 3.79 -4.01
CA LYS A 90 -5.52 5.02 -3.58
C LYS A 90 -5.73 5.29 -2.08
N TYR A 91 -6.99 5.31 -1.63
CA TYR A 91 -7.34 5.51 -0.22
C TYR A 91 -6.91 4.35 0.69
N ALA A 92 -6.93 3.10 0.22
CA ALA A 92 -6.44 1.95 0.99
C ALA A 92 -4.92 2.02 1.23
N PHE A 93 -4.15 2.48 0.26
CA PHE A 93 -2.71 2.68 0.37
C PHE A 93 -2.38 3.81 1.35
N ALA A 94 -2.99 4.99 1.19
CA ALA A 94 -2.79 6.12 2.11
C ALA A 94 -3.10 5.76 3.57
N ARG A 95 -4.23 5.06 3.82
CA ARG A 95 -4.57 4.54 5.15
C ARG A 95 -3.52 3.60 5.72
N THR A 96 -2.99 2.70 4.90
CA THR A 96 -2.01 1.73 5.37
C THR A 96 -0.68 2.38 5.69
N LEU A 97 -0.23 3.35 4.87
CA LEU A 97 0.94 4.16 5.19
C LEU A 97 0.75 4.92 6.50
N ASN A 98 -0.40 5.56 6.69
CA ASN A 98 -0.71 6.26 7.93
C ASN A 98 -0.65 5.32 9.13
N LYS A 99 -1.25 4.12 9.00
CA LYS A 99 -1.26 3.14 10.08
C LYS A 99 0.11 2.60 10.44
N LEU A 100 0.93 2.32 9.42
CA LEU A 100 2.31 1.86 9.63
C LEU A 100 3.16 2.98 10.24
N ASN A 101 2.96 4.22 9.81
CA ASN A 101 3.59 5.37 10.43
C ASN A 101 3.21 5.49 11.91
N GLU A 102 1.91 5.50 12.26
CA GLU A 102 1.44 5.54 13.66
C GLU A 102 2.02 4.40 14.52
N MET A 103 2.15 3.20 13.94
CA MET A 103 2.58 2.01 14.66
C MET A 103 4.09 1.95 14.89
N TYR A 104 4.89 2.35 13.90
CA TYR A 104 6.34 2.09 13.89
C TYR A 104 7.20 3.35 13.98
N LEU A 105 6.83 4.44 13.28
CA LEU A 105 7.69 5.62 13.12
C LEU A 105 7.23 6.81 13.97
N LYS A 106 5.91 6.98 14.14
CA LYS A 106 5.25 8.10 14.82
C LYS A 106 5.70 9.46 14.30
N GLN A 107 5.97 9.57 13.00
CA GLN A 107 6.36 10.82 12.36
C GLN A 107 5.12 11.65 11.99
N ASP A 108 5.30 12.96 11.79
CA ASP A 108 4.25 13.83 11.25
C ASP A 108 4.16 13.66 9.72
N LEU A 109 3.57 12.55 9.28
CA LEU A 109 3.37 12.26 7.86
C LEU A 109 2.21 13.11 7.33
N LYS A 110 2.48 13.97 6.34
CA LYS A 110 1.45 14.83 5.75
C LYS A 110 0.62 14.06 4.73
N ILE A 111 -0.67 13.95 5.00
CA ILE A 111 -1.65 13.37 4.07
C ILE A 111 -2.58 14.50 3.63
N VAL A 112 -2.44 14.94 2.38
CA VAL A 112 -3.15 16.11 1.84
C VAL A 112 -4.00 15.73 0.63
N ASN A 113 -5.07 16.48 0.38
CA ASN A 113 -6.01 16.22 -0.72
C ASN A 113 -6.60 14.79 -0.69
N PHE A 114 -6.80 14.26 0.51
CA PHE A 114 -7.63 13.10 0.79
C PHE A 114 -8.80 13.53 1.66
N ASP A 115 -9.96 12.92 1.46
CA ASP A 115 -11.03 13.04 2.45
C ASP A 115 -10.60 12.36 3.76
N ILE A 116 -10.40 13.18 4.79
CA ILE A 116 -9.94 12.77 6.13
C ILE A 116 -10.89 11.73 6.75
N ALA A 117 -12.19 11.78 6.42
CA ALA A 117 -13.16 10.79 6.88
C ALA A 117 -12.79 9.38 6.42
N TYR A 118 -12.14 9.23 5.27
CA TYR A 118 -11.68 7.96 4.71
C TYR A 118 -10.24 7.61 5.10
N ILE A 119 -9.47 8.52 5.71
CA ILE A 119 -8.09 8.29 6.14
C ILE A 119 -8.02 7.88 7.62
N ASN A 120 -8.77 8.57 8.48
CA ASN A 120 -8.74 8.30 9.91
C ASN A 120 -9.66 7.14 10.29
N ASP A 121 -9.09 6.16 11.01
CA ASP A 121 -9.81 4.98 11.51
C ASP A 121 -11.07 5.38 12.34
N ASN A 122 -11.11 6.56 12.94
CA ASN A 122 -12.18 6.97 13.86
C ASN A 122 -13.59 7.09 13.23
N CYS A 123 -13.73 7.11 11.91
CA CYS A 123 -15.04 7.22 11.25
C CYS A 123 -15.45 6.00 10.40
N PHE A 124 -14.55 5.05 10.11
CA PHE A 124 -14.82 3.95 9.17
C PHE A 124 -15.22 2.61 9.82
N TRP A 125 -14.95 2.43 11.11
CA TRP A 125 -15.28 1.18 11.83
C TRP A 125 -16.70 1.19 12.44
N SER A 126 -17.46 2.28 12.26
CA SER A 126 -18.72 2.53 12.98
C SER A 126 -19.99 2.40 12.14
N SER A 127 -19.90 2.11 10.84
CA SER A 127 -21.08 2.11 9.96
C SER A 127 -21.45 0.71 9.46
N ASN A 128 -22.76 0.43 9.51
CA ASN A 128 -23.52 -0.82 9.35
C ASN A 128 -23.36 -1.61 8.02
N ASN A 129 -22.27 -1.46 7.26
CA ASN A 129 -22.05 -2.16 5.99
C ASN A 129 -21.02 -3.30 6.12
N GLY A 130 -21.22 -4.18 7.11
CA GLY A 130 -20.26 -5.21 7.52
C GLY A 130 -19.83 -6.20 6.43
N ASP A 131 -20.68 -6.47 5.45
CA ASP A 131 -20.45 -7.58 4.50
C ASP A 131 -19.37 -7.29 3.44
N CYS A 132 -19.38 -6.10 2.82
CA CYS A 132 -18.34 -5.73 1.85
C CYS A 132 -16.96 -5.57 2.49
N LEU A 133 -16.91 -5.15 3.75
CA LEU A 133 -15.66 -4.96 4.49
C LEU A 133 -15.06 -6.29 4.95
N VAL A 134 -15.90 -7.25 5.33
CA VAL A 134 -15.48 -8.63 5.61
C VAL A 134 -14.97 -9.31 4.34
N LEU A 135 -15.67 -9.16 3.21
CA LEU A 135 -15.22 -9.65 1.90
C LEU A 135 -13.87 -9.02 1.52
N THR A 136 -13.72 -7.71 1.70
CA THR A 136 -12.45 -7.02 1.45
C THR A 136 -11.32 -7.58 2.34
N ARG A 137 -11.58 -7.82 3.64
CA ARG A 137 -10.62 -8.46 4.55
C ARG A 137 -10.26 -9.89 4.12
N ILE A 138 -11.24 -10.68 3.69
CA ILE A 138 -11.03 -12.06 3.22
C ILE A 138 -10.20 -12.05 1.95
N CYS A 139 -10.52 -11.17 0.99
CA CYS A 139 -9.76 -11.01 -0.24
C CYS A 139 -8.32 -10.58 0.04
N PHE A 140 -8.11 -9.57 0.89
CA PHE A 140 -6.75 -9.17 1.29
C PHE A 140 -6.00 -10.31 1.97
N TYR A 141 -6.65 -11.10 2.83
CA TYR A 141 -6.02 -12.24 3.49
C TYR A 141 -5.68 -13.36 2.51
N ALA A 142 -6.57 -13.66 1.57
CA ALA A 142 -6.35 -14.65 0.52
C ALA A 142 -5.22 -14.23 -0.43
N SER A 143 -5.17 -12.97 -0.85
CA SER A 143 -4.06 -12.42 -1.63
C SER A 143 -2.73 -12.49 -0.86
N ASN A 144 -2.72 -12.19 0.44
CA ASN A 144 -1.52 -12.34 1.27
C ASN A 144 -1.05 -13.80 1.34
N LEU A 145 -1.97 -14.77 1.45
CA LEU A 145 -1.63 -16.19 1.42
C LEU A 145 -1.10 -16.62 0.05
N LEU A 146 -1.68 -16.10 -1.04
CA LEU A 146 -1.22 -16.37 -2.39
C LEU A 146 0.21 -15.84 -2.60
N CYS A 147 0.49 -14.61 -2.17
CA CYS A 147 1.85 -14.04 -2.22
C CYS A 147 2.85 -14.87 -1.41
N LEU A 148 2.46 -15.40 -0.24
CA LEU A 148 3.30 -16.31 0.54
C LEU A 148 3.56 -17.64 -0.17
N SER A 149 2.60 -18.14 -0.96
CA SER A 149 2.77 -19.37 -1.74
C SER A 149 3.61 -19.20 -3.01
N LEU A 150 3.76 -17.97 -3.50
CA LEU A 150 4.52 -17.63 -4.71
C LEU A 150 5.96 -17.19 -4.41
N CYS A 151 6.30 -16.95 -3.14
CA CYS A 151 7.69 -16.75 -2.73
C CYS A 151 8.44 -18.10 -2.79
N PRO A 152 9.52 -18.23 -3.58
CA PRO A 152 10.35 -19.43 -3.52
C PRO A 152 10.94 -19.55 -2.12
N MET A 153 10.67 -20.68 -1.45
CA MET A 153 11.36 -21.02 -0.21
C MET A 153 12.84 -21.30 -0.53
N PRO A 154 13.79 -20.84 0.32
CA PRO A 154 15.20 -21.17 0.19
C PRO A 154 15.48 -22.65 0.43
#